data_AF-A0A0F9STD9-F1
#
_entry.id   AF-A0A0F9STD9-F1
#
_cell.length_a   1.000
_cell.length_b   1.000
_cell.length_c   1.000
_cell.angle_alpha   90.00
_cell.angle_beta   90.00
_cell.angle_gamma   90.00
#
_symmetry.space_group_name_H-M   'P 1'
#
loop_
_entity.id
_entity.type
_entity.pdbx_description
1 polymer ?
#
loop_
_entity_poly.entity_id
_entity_poly.type
_entity_poly.pdbx_seq_one_letter_code
_entity_poly.pdbx_strand_id
1 'polypeptide(L)'
;MQELIKKGDRIKHPHDGIVIVTKVESGRYGLLVQGKFDDDQAFTSMFPWEFEAVNKESWYCFSSVRVMELASGLKLGGVGLSGPSARTLEVYEEAWESTEETIRLEGSQVNEKVS
;
A
#
# COMPACT_ATOMS: atom_id res chain seq x y z
N MET A 1 19.82 1.56 0.55
CA MET A 1 18.53 1.10 1.12
C MET A 1 18.42 -0.38 0.78
N GLN A 2 18.34 -1.29 1.76
CA GLN A 2 18.18 -2.72 1.46
C GLN A 2 16.80 -2.93 0.82
N GLU A 3 16.73 -3.70 -0.27
CA GLU A 3 15.45 -4.12 -0.87
C GLU A 3 14.71 -5.01 0.14
N LEU A 4 13.73 -4.43 0.81
CA LEU A 4 12.92 -5.08 1.86
C LEU A 4 12.06 -6.23 1.31
N ILE A 5 11.69 -6.17 0.03
CA ILE A 5 10.87 -7.15 -0.67
C ILE A 5 11.45 -7.34 -2.08
N LYS A 6 11.55 -8.59 -2.54
CA LYS A 6 12.03 -8.94 -3.88
C LYS A 6 11.16 -10.01 -4.54
N LYS A 7 11.31 -10.17 -5.87
CA LYS A 7 10.67 -11.24 -6.62
C LYS A 7 11.02 -12.61 -6.03
N GLY A 8 10.00 -13.45 -5.84
CA GLY A 8 10.10 -14.78 -5.24
C GLY A 8 9.89 -14.80 -3.72
N ASP A 9 9.86 -13.64 -3.06
CA ASP A 9 9.53 -13.60 -1.64
C ASP A 9 8.10 -14.10 -1.39
N ARG A 10 7.91 -14.68 -0.21
CA ARG A 10 6.63 -15.20 0.27
C ARG A 10 6.11 -14.27 1.35
N ILE A 11 4.96 -13.64 1.09
CA ILE A 11 4.27 -12.75 2.02
C ILE A 11 3.04 -13.47 2.55
N LYS A 12 2.94 -13.64 3.87
CA LYS A 12 1.73 -14.14 4.52
C LYS A 12 0.69 -13.04 4.54
N HIS A 13 -0.38 -13.24 3.77
CA HIS A 13 -1.53 -12.36 3.73
C HIS A 13 -2.45 -12.65 4.95
N PRO A 14 -3.00 -11.62 5.61
CA PRO A 14 -3.77 -11.81 6.85
C PRO A 14 -5.06 -12.62 6.69
N HIS A 15 -5.60 -12.71 5.47
CA HIS A 15 -6.90 -13.34 5.21
C HIS A 15 -6.85 -14.49 4.20
N ASP A 16 -5.88 -14.50 3.27
CA ASP A 16 -6.02 -15.27 2.02
C ASP A 16 -4.78 -16.15 1.70
N GLY A 17 -3.98 -16.51 2.71
CA GLY A 17 -2.87 -17.45 2.54
C GLY A 17 -1.52 -16.79 2.20
N ILE A 18 -0.69 -17.44 1.38
CA ILE A 18 0.64 -16.94 1.02
C ILE A 18 0.61 -16.34 -0.38
N VAL A 19 1.16 -15.13 -0.50
CA VAL A 19 1.42 -14.47 -1.78
C VAL A 19 2.88 -14.71 -2.17
N ILE A 20 3.09 -15.16 -3.41
CA ILE A 20 4.40 -15.23 -4.04
C ILE A 20 4.59 -13.95 -4.86
N VAL A 21 5.63 -13.17 -4.53
CA VAL A 21 5.93 -11.91 -5.21
C VAL A 21 6.44 -12.19 -6.63
N THR A 22 5.79 -11.59 -7.62
CA THR A 22 6.14 -11.75 -9.04
C THR A 22 6.81 -10.51 -9.62
N LYS A 23 6.50 -9.31 -9.08
CA LYS A 23 7.09 -8.03 -9.47
C LYS A 23 7.14 -7.09 -8.26
N VAL A 24 8.20 -6.29 -8.18
CA VAL A 24 8.34 -5.19 -7.23
C VAL A 24 8.73 -3.96 -8.03
N GLU A 25 8.04 -2.84 -7.81
CA GLU A 25 8.36 -1.54 -8.38
C GLU A 25 8.52 -0.55 -7.23
N SER A 26 9.66 0.15 -7.21
CA SER A 26 9.93 1.17 -6.20
C SER A 26 9.54 2.53 -6.73
N GLY A 27 8.70 3.23 -5.97
CA GLY A 27 8.30 4.60 -6.23
C GLY A 27 8.75 5.56 -5.15
N ARG A 28 8.35 6.82 -5.33
CA ARG A 28 8.55 7.94 -4.41
C ARG A 28 7.89 7.71 -3.06
N TYR A 29 6.70 7.12 -3.04
CA TYR A 29 5.88 6.96 -1.82
C TYR A 29 5.88 5.55 -1.24
N GLY A 30 6.40 4.56 -1.96
CA GLY A 30 6.45 3.18 -1.47
C GLY A 30 6.90 2.17 -2.50
N LEU A 31 6.62 0.90 -2.18
CA LEU A 31 6.77 -0.23 -3.08
C LEU A 31 5.41 -0.68 -3.59
N LEU A 32 5.25 -0.73 -4.92
CA LEU A 32 4.18 -1.50 -5.53
C LEU A 32 4.63 -2.94 -5.65
N VAL A 33 3.91 -3.85 -5.02
CA VAL A 33 4.18 -5.28 -5.05
C VAL A 33 3.04 -5.98 -5.76
N GLN A 34 3.41 -6.72 -6.81
CA GLN A 34 2.51 -7.62 -7.51
C GLN A 34 2.93 -9.05 -7.21
N GLY A 35 1.94 -9.92 -7.06
CA GLY A 35 2.13 -11.31 -6.73
C GLY A 35 0.95 -12.17 -7.13
N LYS A 36 1.00 -13.41 -6.70
CA LYS A 36 -0.10 -14.36 -6.83
C LYS A 36 -0.26 -15.17 -5.56
N PHE A 37 -1.49 -15.51 -5.23
CA PHE A 37 -1.81 -16.51 -4.23
C PHE A 37 -1.53 -17.92 -4.76
N ASP A 38 -1.53 -18.92 -3.87
CA ASP A 38 -1.30 -20.32 -4.22
C ASP A 38 -2.37 -20.88 -5.19
N ASP A 39 -3.54 -20.23 -5.30
CA ASP A 39 -4.64 -20.56 -6.23
C ASP A 39 -4.60 -19.76 -7.56
N ASP A 40 -3.45 -19.15 -7.88
CA ASP A 40 -3.22 -18.29 -9.03
C ASP A 40 -4.00 -16.95 -9.03
N GLN A 41 -4.72 -16.61 -7.96
CA GLN A 41 -5.37 -15.30 -7.84
C GLN A 41 -4.33 -14.17 -7.80
N ALA A 42 -4.54 -13.13 -8.61
CA ALA A 42 -3.65 -11.99 -8.67
C ALA A 42 -3.69 -11.18 -7.37
N PHE A 43 -2.52 -10.73 -6.93
CA PHE A 43 -2.34 -9.85 -5.79
C PHE A 43 -1.63 -8.57 -6.22
N THR A 44 -2.13 -7.42 -5.77
CA THR A 44 -1.47 -6.13 -5.91
C THR A 44 -1.66 -5.35 -4.61
N SER A 45 -0.56 -4.87 -4.02
CA SER A 45 -0.61 -4.01 -2.84
C SER A 45 0.51 -2.98 -2.87
N MET A 46 0.22 -1.81 -2.32
CA MET A 46 1.20 -0.75 -2.10
C MET A 46 1.69 -0.82 -0.65
N PHE A 47 3.00 -0.84 -0.47
CA PHE A 47 3.69 -0.78 0.82
C PHE A 47 4.36 0.59 0.95
N PRO A 48 3.71 1.56 1.60
CA PRO A 48 4.23 2.91 1.69
C PRO A 48 5.47 2.98 2.57
N TRP A 49 6.37 3.91 2.25
CA TRP A 49 7.57 4.18 3.06
C TRP A 49 7.20 4.78 4.42
N GLU A 50 6.17 5.63 4.42
CA GLU A 50 5.67 6.32 5.60
C GLU A 50 4.22 5.90 5.85
N PHE A 51 3.91 5.48 7.08
CA PHE A 51 2.59 4.98 7.48
C PHE A 51 1.66 6.08 8.04
N GLU A 52 2.04 7.35 7.95
CA GLU A 52 1.40 8.47 8.66
C GLU A 52 0.11 9.01 8.02
N ALA A 53 -0.71 8.17 7.40
CA ALA A 53 -2.07 8.59 7.08
C ALA A 53 -2.98 8.36 8.30
N VAL A 54 -3.45 9.48 8.84
CA VAL A 54 -3.95 9.68 10.20
C VAL A 54 -5.28 8.97 10.50
N ASN A 55 -5.99 8.43 9.50
CA ASN A 55 -7.13 7.53 9.69
C ASN A 55 -7.44 6.72 8.41
N LYS A 56 -8.24 5.65 8.51
CA LYS A 56 -8.65 4.81 7.36
C LYS A 56 -9.49 5.56 6.31
N GLU A 57 -10.13 6.66 6.68
CA GLU A 57 -11.04 7.43 5.83
C GLU A 57 -10.28 8.36 4.87
N SER A 58 -9.07 8.77 5.24
CA SER A 58 -8.18 9.55 4.36
C SER A 58 -7.68 8.76 3.16
N TRP A 59 -7.79 7.43 3.15
CA TRP A 59 -7.29 6.56 2.08
C TRP A 59 -8.32 6.35 0.96
N TYR A 60 -8.83 7.43 0.36
CA TYR A 60 -9.94 7.39 -0.60
C TYR A 60 -9.73 6.45 -1.81
N CYS A 61 -8.48 6.17 -2.22
CA CYS A 61 -8.15 5.27 -3.33
C CYS A 61 -7.78 3.83 -2.90
N PHE A 62 -7.76 3.55 -1.60
CA PHE A 62 -7.30 2.28 -1.07
C PHE A 62 -8.38 1.60 -0.23
N SER A 63 -8.58 0.30 -0.45
CA SER A 63 -9.70 -0.46 0.09
C SER A 63 -9.50 -0.94 1.53
N SER A 64 -8.26 -1.03 2.02
CA SER A 64 -7.99 -1.59 3.34
C SER A 64 -6.56 -1.35 3.82
N VAL A 65 -6.38 -1.07 5.11
CA VAL A 65 -5.07 -1.13 5.79
C VAL A 65 -4.87 -2.53 6.35
N ARG A 66 -3.74 -3.16 6.04
CA ARG A 66 -3.41 -4.54 6.41
C ARG A 66 -2.00 -4.61 6.99
N VAL A 67 -1.80 -5.56 7.89
CA VAL A 67 -0.45 -5.96 8.31
C VAL A 67 -0.17 -7.32 7.70
N MET A 68 0.90 -7.42 6.91
CA MET A 68 1.38 -8.63 6.27
C MET A 68 2.72 -9.02 6.89
N GLU A 69 3.14 -10.28 6.71
CA GLU A 69 4.38 -10.78 7.31
C GLU A 69 5.24 -11.49 6.26
N LEU A 70 6.52 -11.11 6.16
CA LEU A 70 7.50 -11.81 5.34
C LEU A 70 7.94 -13.11 6.02
N ALA A 71 8.50 -14.05 5.24
CA ALA A 71 9.10 -15.27 5.78
C ALA A 71 10.22 -15.02 6.82
N SER A 72 10.84 -13.83 6.81
CA SER A 72 11.81 -13.39 7.81
C SER A 72 11.19 -12.99 9.16
N GLY A 73 9.86 -12.93 9.26
CA GLY A 73 9.12 -12.42 10.42
C GLY A 73 8.94 -10.90 10.44
N LEU A 74 9.44 -10.18 9.42
CA LEU A 74 9.22 -8.75 9.31
C LEU A 74 7.75 -8.46 9.00
N LYS A 75 7.15 -7.58 9.80
CA LYS A 75 5.79 -7.09 9.59
C LYS A 75 5.80 -5.88 8.68
N LEU A 76 4.96 -5.91 7.66
CA LEU A 76 4.78 -4.86 6.68
C LEU A 76 3.37 -4.33 6.81
N GLY A 77 3.23 -3.03 7.06
CA GLY A 77 1.95 -2.40 6.77
C GLY A 77 1.79 -2.34 5.25
N GLY A 78 0.62 -2.72 4.73
CA GLY A 78 0.29 -2.63 3.32
C GLY A 78 -1.11 -2.09 3.15
N VAL A 79 -1.35 -1.42 2.04
CA VAL A 79 -2.68 -0.91 1.72
C VAL A 79 -3.21 -1.67 0.50
N GLY A 80 -4.37 -2.31 0.70
CA GLY A 80 -5.10 -2.99 -0.35
C GLY A 80 -5.76 -1.97 -1.26
N LEU A 81 -5.87 -2.27 -2.55
CA LEU A 81 -6.33 -1.32 -3.56
C LEU A 81 -7.77 -1.65 -3.95
N SER A 82 -8.62 -0.63 -4.14
CA SER A 82 -9.98 -0.84 -4.63
C SER A 82 -10.01 -0.87 -6.16
N GLY A 83 -10.37 -2.02 -6.74
CA GLY A 83 -10.73 -2.15 -8.16
C GLY A 83 -9.75 -2.98 -9.00
N PRO A 84 -10.25 -3.72 -10.02
CA PRO A 84 -9.43 -4.58 -10.86
C PRO A 84 -8.84 -3.79 -12.03
N SER A 85 -7.60 -3.34 -11.91
CA SER A 85 -6.69 -3.37 -13.06
C SER A 85 -5.25 -3.30 -12.58
N ALA A 86 -4.36 -3.95 -13.34
CA ALA A 86 -2.92 -3.81 -13.23
C ALA A 86 -2.53 -2.38 -13.59
N ARG A 87 -2.81 -1.43 -12.69
CA ARG A 87 -2.35 -0.04 -12.80
C ARG A 87 -0.83 -0.03 -12.62
N THR A 88 -0.17 0.88 -13.32
CA THR A 88 1.27 1.13 -13.18
C THR A 88 1.53 1.86 -11.86
N LEU A 89 2.78 1.81 -11.38
CA LEU A 89 3.24 2.54 -10.20
C LEU A 89 2.82 4.03 -10.22
N GLU A 90 2.95 4.68 -11.38
CA GLU A 90 2.57 6.08 -11.62
C GLU A 90 1.15 6.42 -11.16
N VAL A 91 0.16 5.58 -11.51
CA VAL A 91 -1.24 5.84 -11.13
C VAL A 91 -1.44 5.74 -9.61
N TYR A 92 -0.64 4.92 -8.93
CA TYR A 92 -0.70 4.83 -7.47
C TYR A 92 -0.02 6.01 -6.79
N GLU A 93 1.03 6.56 -7.40
CA GLU A 93 1.68 7.78 -6.91
C GLU A 93 0.77 8.99 -7.07
N GLU A 94 0.10 9.17 -8.21
CA GLU A 94 -0.91 10.22 -8.40
C GLU A 94 -2.05 10.13 -7.37
N ALA A 95 -2.54 8.90 -7.10
CA ALA A 95 -3.57 8.66 -6.10
C ALA A 95 -3.10 8.97 -4.67
N TRP A 96 -1.83 8.71 -4.37
CA TRP A 96 -1.21 9.07 -3.10
C TRP A 96 -1.10 10.58 -2.95
N GLU A 97 -0.62 11.29 -3.98
CA GLU A 97 -0.49 12.76 -3.95
C GLU A 97 -1.84 13.45 -3.71
N SER A 98 -2.90 12.99 -4.38
CA SER A 98 -4.25 13.49 -4.16
C SER A 98 -4.75 13.24 -2.72
N THR A 99 -4.36 12.10 -2.13
CA THR A 99 -4.68 11.77 -0.73
C THR A 99 -3.96 12.71 0.24
N GLU A 100 -2.65 12.93 0.06
CA GLU A 100 -1.89 13.86 0.90
C GLU A 100 -2.42 15.30 0.80
N GLU A 101 -2.76 15.75 -0.42
CA GLU A 101 -3.34 17.06 -0.64
C GLU A 101 -4.67 17.22 0.11
N THR A 102 -5.54 16.20 0.04
CA THR A 102 -6.82 16.20 0.76
C THR A 102 -6.60 16.25 2.28
N ILE A 103 -5.71 15.41 2.82
CA ILE A 103 -5.38 15.41 4.26
C ILE A 103 -4.86 16.79 4.69
N ARG A 104 -3.99 17.40 3.89
CA ARG A 104 -3.43 18.73 4.17
C ARG A 104 -4.51 19.80 4.19
N LEU A 105 -5.44 19.76 3.24
CA LEU A 105 -6.55 20.71 3.16
C LEU A 105 -7.51 20.55 4.34
N GLU A 106 -7.91 19.31 4.68
CA GLU A 106 -8.78 19.02 5.82
C GLU A 106 -8.11 19.40 7.15
N GLY A 107 -6.84 19.03 7.34
CA GLY A 107 -6.05 19.39 8.53
C GLY A 107 -5.86 20.91 8.68
N SER A 108 -5.78 21.64 7.56
CA SER A 108 -5.71 23.11 7.57
C SER A 108 -7.04 23.76 7.98
N GLN A 109 -8.17 23.22 7.51
CA GLN A 109 -9.51 23.72 7.88
C GLN A 109 -9.87 23.50 9.35
N VAL A 110 -9.31 22.46 10.00
CA VAL A 110 -9.49 22.24 11.44
C VAL A 110 -8.75 23.32 12.26
N ASN A 111 -7.58 23.78 11.81
CA ASN A 111 -6.82 24.81 12.52
C ASN A 111 -7.45 26.21 12.42
N GLU A 112 -8.15 26.54 11.33
CA GLU A 112 -8.82 27.84 11.19
C GLU A 112 -10.11 27.97 12.04
N LYS A 113 -10.77 26.86 12.39
CA LYS A 113 -11.98 26.88 13.23
C LYS A 113 -11.70 26.96 14.74
N VAL A 114 -10.43 26.87 15.15
CA VAL A 114 -10.01 26.90 16.57
C VAL A 114 -9.32 28.22 16.94
N SER A 115 -9.30 29.20 16.02
CA SER A 115 -8.73 30.54 16.25
C SER A 115 -9.81 31.60 16.50
#